data_AF-A0A965CH27-F1
#
_entry.id   AF-A0A965CH27-F1
#
_cell.length_a   1.000
_cell.length_b   1.000
_cell.length_c   1.000
_cell.angle_alpha   90.00
_cell.angle_beta   90.00
_cell.angle_gamma   90.00
#
_symmetry.space_group_name_H-M   'P 1'
#
loop_
_entity.id
_entity.type
_entity.pdbx_description
1 polymer ?
#
loop_
_entity_poly.entity_id
_entity_poly.type
_entity_poly.pdbx_seq_one_letter_code
_entity_poly.pdbx_strand_id
1 'polypeptide(L)'
;YIENASSRAELRQNIAAALEFIFSAERAEARRLRAEVIGSAVSRPELRAAVAATDLDYARQVAQAYGVAVESGWVAASVDIRGVALWAQGVINSRVTIEFNGDPNVAAAWDGLTKSAILAAIFGD
;
A
#
# COMPACT_ATOMS: atom_id res chain seq x y z
N TYR A 1 9.10 -9.25 -6.45
CA TYR A 1 8.71 -8.39 -7.59
C TYR A 1 9.39 -7.02 -7.53
N ILE A 2 9.27 -6.29 -6.43
CA ILE A 2 9.91 -4.96 -6.28
C ILE A 2 11.43 -5.07 -6.16
N GLU A 3 11.92 -5.94 -5.28
CA GLU A 3 13.35 -6.17 -5.02
C GLU A 3 14.17 -6.70 -6.21
N ASN A 4 13.50 -7.29 -7.20
CA ASN A 4 14.13 -7.91 -8.38
C ASN A 4 14.04 -7.02 -9.64
N ALA A 5 13.48 -5.82 -9.53
CA ALA A 5 13.38 -4.92 -10.68
C ALA A 5 14.78 -4.52 -11.16
N SER A 6 15.00 -4.58 -12.47
CA SER A 6 16.26 -4.22 -13.12
C SER A 6 16.26 -2.79 -13.70
N SER A 7 15.12 -2.11 -13.68
CA SER A 7 14.98 -0.74 -14.16
C SER A 7 13.84 0.02 -13.46
N ARG A 8 13.85 1.36 -13.53
CA ARG A 8 12.74 2.22 -13.07
C ARG A 8 11.41 1.86 -13.73
N ALA A 9 11.43 1.54 -15.03
CA ALA A 9 10.22 1.19 -15.77
C ALA A 9 9.64 -0.15 -15.31
N GLU A 10 10.49 -1.16 -15.14
CA GLU A 10 10.09 -2.47 -14.62
C GLU A 10 9.57 -2.35 -13.19
N LEU A 11 10.25 -1.57 -12.33
CA LEU A 11 9.78 -1.30 -10.97
C LEU A 11 8.37 -0.70 -10.97
N ARG A 12 8.12 0.31 -11.82
CA ARG A 12 6.80 0.94 -11.94
C ARG A 12 5.73 -0.06 -12.35
N GLN A 13 6.02 -0.93 -13.32
CA GLN A 13 5.10 -1.99 -13.75
C GLN A 13 4.85 -3.01 -12.64
N ASN A 14 5.89 -3.45 -11.93
CA ASN A 14 5.78 -4.40 -10.83
C ASN A 14 4.93 -3.85 -9.68
N ILE A 15 5.08 -2.57 -9.36
CA ILE A 15 4.23 -1.90 -8.35
C ILE A 15 2.79 -1.79 -8.83
N ALA A 16 2.57 -1.41 -10.09
CA ALA A 16 1.23 -1.32 -10.66
C ALA A 16 0.49 -2.68 -10.61
N ALA A 17 1.17 -3.75 -11.02
CA ALA A 17 0.63 -5.11 -10.96
C ALA A 17 0.35 -5.58 -9.52
N ALA A 18 1.27 -5.26 -8.58
CA ALA A 18 1.05 -5.56 -7.17
C ALA A 18 -0.18 -4.84 -6.61
N LEU A 19 -0.39 -3.57 -6.97
CA LEU A 19 -1.56 -2.80 -6.57
C LEU A 19 -2.86 -3.38 -7.15
N GLU A 20 -2.86 -3.78 -8.42
CA GLU A 20 -4.01 -4.45 -9.05
C GLU A 20 -4.39 -5.73 -8.32
N PHE A 21 -3.41 -6.56 -7.94
CA PHE A 21 -3.66 -7.72 -7.10
C PHE A 21 -4.18 -7.33 -5.71
N ILE A 22 -3.56 -6.32 -5.07
CA ILE A 22 -3.97 -5.83 -3.75
C ILE A 22 -5.41 -5.29 -3.78
N PHE A 23 -5.88 -4.75 -4.90
CA PHE A 23 -7.24 -4.24 -5.07
C PHE A 23 -8.24 -5.33 -5.47
N SER A 24 -7.78 -6.50 -5.92
CA SER A 24 -8.67 -7.56 -6.41
C SER A 24 -9.71 -8.01 -5.36
N ALA A 25 -10.77 -8.66 -5.85
CA ALA A 25 -11.79 -9.27 -5.00
C ALA A 25 -11.20 -10.38 -4.10
N GLU A 26 -10.15 -11.07 -4.55
CA GLU A 26 -9.44 -12.11 -3.79
C GLU A 26 -8.82 -11.56 -2.49
N ARG A 27 -8.54 -10.25 -2.47
CA ARG A 27 -7.95 -9.56 -1.31
C ARG A 27 -8.98 -8.86 -0.42
N ALA A 28 -10.28 -8.93 -0.75
CA ALA A 28 -11.34 -8.26 0.00
C ALA A 28 -11.47 -8.76 1.45
N GLU A 29 -11.36 -10.07 1.66
CA GLU A 29 -11.41 -10.66 3.00
C GLU A 29 -10.25 -10.16 3.88
N ALA A 30 -9.04 -10.10 3.33
CA ALA A 30 -7.87 -9.59 4.05
C ALA A 30 -7.99 -8.08 4.39
N ARG A 31 -8.64 -7.29 3.52
CA ARG A 31 -8.93 -5.86 3.79
C ARG A 31 -9.97 -5.71 4.90
N ARG A 32 -11.05 -6.50 4.88
CA ARG A 32 -12.06 -6.53 5.95
C ARG A 32 -11.45 -6.89 7.31
N LEU A 33 -10.65 -7.95 7.37
CA LEU A 33 -9.98 -8.35 8.61
C LEU A 33 -9.10 -7.23 9.18
N ARG A 34 -8.35 -6.51 8.33
CA ARG A 34 -7.57 -5.36 8.78
C ARG A 34 -8.45 -4.24 9.34
N ALA A 35 -9.56 -3.93 8.69
CA ALA A 35 -10.49 -2.90 9.16
C ALA A 35 -11.08 -3.28 10.54
N GLU A 36 -11.46 -4.55 10.73
CA GLU A 36 -11.95 -5.06 12.02
C GLU A 36 -10.89 -4.94 13.13
N VAL A 37 -9.65 -5.35 12.84
CA VAL A 37 -8.53 -5.27 13.79
C VAL A 37 -8.26 -3.82 14.18
N ILE A 38 -8.18 -2.90 13.21
CA ILE A 38 -7.94 -1.47 13.46
C ILE A 38 -9.09 -0.88 14.28
N GLY A 39 -10.34 -1.16 13.92
CA GLY A 39 -11.51 -0.69 14.66
C GLY A 39 -11.52 -1.19 16.11
N SER A 40 -11.18 -2.46 16.32
CA SER A 40 -11.08 -3.07 17.65
C SER A 40 -9.93 -2.49 18.49
N ALA A 41 -8.82 -2.11 17.84
CA ALA A 41 -7.65 -1.56 18.52
C ALA A 41 -7.88 -0.18 19.14
N VAL A 42 -8.83 0.61 18.62
CA VAL A 42 -9.09 2.00 19.08
C VAL A 42 -9.25 2.10 20.60
N SER A 43 -10.00 1.16 21.20
CA SER A 43 -10.29 1.15 22.64
C SER A 43 -9.44 0.16 23.44
N ARG A 44 -8.45 -0.49 22.82
CA ARG A 44 -7.67 -1.60 23.41
C ARG A 44 -6.17 -1.30 23.32
N PRO A 45 -5.55 -0.70 24.36
CA PRO A 45 -4.18 -0.22 24.31
C PRO A 45 -3.15 -1.28 23.90
N GLU A 46 -3.28 -2.50 24.42
CA GLU A 46 -2.37 -3.61 24.08
C GLU A 46 -2.49 -4.03 22.62
N LEU A 47 -3.72 -4.15 22.10
CA LEU A 47 -3.97 -4.46 20.70
C LEU A 47 -3.44 -3.35 19.79
N ARG A 48 -3.66 -2.07 20.16
CA ARG A 48 -3.11 -0.92 19.43
C ARG A 48 -1.59 -0.95 19.37
N ALA A 49 -0.91 -1.31 20.46
CA ALA A 49 0.54 -1.43 20.48
C ALA A 49 1.02 -2.56 19.56
N ALA A 50 0.33 -3.70 19.56
CA ALA A 50 0.63 -4.82 18.66
C ALA A 50 0.46 -4.43 17.19
N VAL A 51 -0.65 -3.77 16.84
CA VAL A 51 -0.90 -3.26 15.47
C VAL A 51 0.20 -2.30 15.03
N ALA A 52 0.56 -1.33 15.88
CA ALA A 52 1.62 -0.37 15.57
C ALA A 52 2.98 -1.06 15.35
N ALA A 53 3.32 -2.08 16.15
CA ALA A 53 4.55 -2.84 15.98
C ALA A 53 4.56 -3.62 14.65
N THR A 54 3.43 -4.26 14.30
CA THR A 54 3.27 -4.97 13.02
C THR A 54 3.39 -4.03 11.82
N ASP A 55 2.74 -2.87 11.86
CA ASP A 55 2.79 -1.91 10.76
C ASP A 55 4.19 -1.31 10.58
N LEU A 56 4.91 -1.05 11.68
CA LEU A 56 6.30 -0.59 11.63
C LEU A 56 7.25 -1.64 11.03
N ASP A 57 7.05 -2.92 11.37
CA ASP A 57 7.83 -4.00 10.78
C ASP A 57 7.51 -4.19 9.29
N TYR A 58 6.23 -4.15 8.91
CA TYR A 58 5.81 -4.12 7.52
C TYR A 58 6.48 -2.99 6.73
N ALA A 59 6.43 -1.75 7.26
CA ALA A 59 7.04 -0.59 6.60
C ALA A 59 8.57 -0.76 6.43
N ARG A 60 9.23 -1.40 7.40
CA ARG A 60 10.66 -1.73 7.31
C ARG A 60 10.94 -2.74 6.20
N GLN A 61 10.14 -3.81 6.11
CA GLN A 61 10.28 -4.82 5.05
C GLN A 61 10.04 -4.22 3.66
N VAL A 62 9.04 -3.36 3.52
CA VAL A 62 8.80 -2.62 2.27
C VAL A 62 10.00 -1.76 1.91
N ALA A 63 10.52 -0.95 2.85
CA ALA A 63 11.69 -0.12 2.58
C ALA A 63 12.91 -0.93 2.16
N GLN A 64 13.13 -2.10 2.78
CA GLN A 64 14.19 -3.03 2.38
C GLN A 64 14.02 -3.52 0.94
N ALA A 65 12.80 -3.90 0.54
CA ALA A 65 12.51 -4.33 -0.82
C ALA A 65 12.75 -3.23 -1.88
N TYR A 66 12.69 -1.96 -1.49
CA TYR A 66 13.02 -0.81 -2.35
C TYR A 66 14.51 -0.42 -2.33
N GLY A 67 15.37 -1.11 -1.58
CA GLY A 67 16.78 -0.73 -1.40
C GLY A 67 17.52 -0.46 -2.71
N VAL A 68 17.46 -1.41 -3.66
CA VAL A 68 18.06 -1.27 -5.00
C VAL A 68 17.50 -0.06 -5.76
N ALA A 69 16.19 0.18 -5.66
CA ALA A 69 15.53 1.28 -6.34
C ALA A 69 15.94 2.65 -5.77
N VAL A 70 16.15 2.73 -4.46
CA VAL A 70 16.67 3.92 -3.78
C VAL A 70 18.12 4.18 -4.17
N GLU A 71 18.97 3.16 -4.09
CA GLU A 71 20.39 3.24 -4.44
C GLU A 71 20.60 3.60 -5.92
N SER A 72 19.72 3.12 -6.79
CA SER A 72 19.76 3.39 -8.24
C SER A 72 19.09 4.70 -8.64
N GLY A 73 18.55 5.48 -7.69
CA GLY A 73 17.88 6.76 -7.96
C GLY A 73 16.58 6.64 -8.76
N TRP A 74 15.89 5.50 -8.69
CA TRP A 74 14.65 5.26 -9.46
C TRP A 74 13.41 5.87 -8.80
N VAL A 75 13.45 6.05 -7.48
CA VAL A 75 12.40 6.70 -6.69
C VAL A 75 12.75 8.17 -6.45
N ALA A 76 11.76 8.99 -6.09
CA ALA A 76 11.97 10.41 -5.84
C ALA A 76 12.92 10.64 -4.65
N ALA A 77 13.88 11.56 -4.78
CA ALA A 77 14.90 11.79 -3.75
C ALA A 77 14.35 12.23 -2.39
N SER A 78 13.16 12.84 -2.37
CA SER A 78 12.49 13.31 -1.14
C SER A 78 11.59 12.25 -0.49
N VAL A 79 11.47 11.05 -1.07
CA VAL A 79 10.52 10.04 -0.59
C VAL A 79 11.06 9.26 0.60
N ASP A 80 10.28 9.17 1.67
CA ASP A 80 10.47 8.16 2.71
C ASP A 80 9.58 6.95 2.38
N ILE A 81 10.20 5.85 1.90
CA ILE A 81 9.48 4.63 1.53
C ILE A 81 8.69 4.05 2.70
N ARG A 82 9.15 4.21 3.95
CA ARG A 82 8.41 3.72 5.12
C ARG A 82 7.14 4.55 5.31
N GLY A 83 7.26 5.87 5.18
CA GLY A 83 6.13 6.79 5.23
C GLY A 83 5.10 6.48 4.13
N VAL A 84 5.57 6.28 2.89
CA VAL A 84 4.71 5.89 1.76
C VAL A 84 4.04 4.53 2.00
N ALA A 85 4.74 3.54 2.55
CA ALA A 85 4.16 2.23 2.84
C ALA A 85 2.99 2.32 3.83
N LEU A 86 3.17 3.07 4.93
CA LEU A 86 2.13 3.28 5.94
C LEU A 86 0.95 4.09 5.39
N TRP A 87 1.23 5.16 4.63
CA TRP A 87 0.20 5.95 3.97
C TRP A 87 -0.60 5.10 2.96
N ALA A 88 0.08 4.36 2.09
CA ALA A 88 -0.54 3.48 1.10
C ALA A 88 -1.42 2.42 1.77
N GLN A 89 -0.97 1.83 2.88
CA GLN A 89 -1.78 0.89 3.67
C GLN A 89 -3.06 1.55 4.20
N GLY A 90 -2.98 2.79 4.69
CA GLY A 90 -4.15 3.58 5.10
C GLY A 90 -5.14 3.79 3.95
N VAL A 91 -4.64 4.16 2.77
CA VAL A 91 -5.48 4.31 1.57
C VAL A 91 -6.09 2.96 1.18
N ILE A 92 -5.31 1.88 1.10
CA ILE A 92 -5.80 0.52 0.80
C ILE A 92 -6.92 0.09 1.75
N ASN A 93 -6.82 0.42 3.03
CA ASN A 93 -7.87 0.12 4.01
C ASN A 93 -9.18 0.87 3.69
N SER A 94 -9.11 2.09 3.16
CA SER A 94 -10.30 2.85 2.72
C SER A 94 -11.08 2.14 1.61
N ARG A 95 -10.45 1.22 0.85
CA ARG A 95 -11.15 0.44 -0.17
C ARG A 95 -12.29 -0.40 0.40
N VAL A 96 -12.25 -0.75 1.68
CA VAL A 96 -13.34 -1.49 2.35
C VAL A 96 -14.67 -0.72 2.29
N THR A 97 -14.65 0.61 2.38
CA THR A 97 -15.88 1.41 2.28
C THR A 97 -16.43 1.43 0.86
N ILE A 98 -15.55 1.35 -0.13
CA ILE A 98 -15.92 1.27 -1.54
C ILE A 98 -16.60 -0.07 -1.84
N GLU A 99 -16.10 -1.15 -1.23
CA GLU A 99 -16.70 -2.48 -1.36
C GLU A 99 -18.12 -2.55 -0.78
N PHE A 100 -18.40 -1.82 0.31
CA PHE A 100 -19.74 -1.76 0.89
C PHE A 100 -20.76 -1.09 -0.03
N ASN A 101 -20.32 -0.15 -0.89
CA ASN A 101 -21.20 0.51 -1.85
C ASN A 101 -21.65 -0.45 -2.97
N GLY A 102 -20.86 -1.48 -3.29
CA GLY A 102 -21.17 -2.46 -4.33
C GLY A 102 -21.17 -1.92 -5.77
N ASP A 103 -20.87 -0.63 -5.98
CA ASP A 103 -20.83 -0.01 -7.30
C ASP A 103 -19.47 -0.29 -8.00
N PRO A 104 -19.45 -1.06 -9.10
CA PRO A 104 -18.21 -1.39 -9.82
C PRO A 104 -17.56 -0.17 -10.50
N ASN A 105 -18.32 0.86 -10.87
CA ASN A 105 -17.76 2.07 -11.47
C ASN A 105 -17.01 2.90 -10.43
N VAL A 106 -17.56 3.01 -9.21
CA VAL A 106 -16.88 3.67 -8.09
C VAL A 106 -15.63 2.89 -7.68
N ALA A 107 -15.69 1.56 -7.66
CA ALA A 107 -14.53 0.72 -7.38
C ALA A 107 -13.40 0.93 -8.41
N ALA A 108 -13.72 0.92 -9.71
CA ALA A 108 -12.75 1.15 -10.77
C ALA A 108 -12.13 2.56 -10.70
N ALA A 109 -12.95 3.58 -10.43
CA ALA A 109 -12.48 4.95 -10.26
C ALA A 109 -11.52 5.10 -9.07
N TRP A 110 -11.85 4.46 -7.94
CA TRP A 110 -11.00 4.44 -6.75
C TRP A 110 -9.68 3.71 -7.00
N ASP A 111 -9.70 2.56 -7.68
CA ASP A 111 -8.51 1.77 -8.01
C ASP A 111 -7.56 2.58 -8.91
N GLY A 112 -8.11 3.25 -9.94
CA GLY A 112 -7.35 4.11 -10.84
C GLY A 112 -6.71 5.30 -10.13
N LEU A 113 -7.49 6.04 -9.33
CA LEU A 113 -7.00 7.18 -8.56
C LEU A 113 -5.89 6.77 -7.59
N THR A 114 -6.12 5.71 -6.81
CA THR A 114 -5.19 5.24 -5.80
C THR A 114 -3.90 4.74 -6.42
N LYS A 115 -3.97 3.97 -7.51
CA LYS A 115 -2.80 3.50 -8.24
C LYS A 115 -1.94 4.67 -8.73
N SER A 116 -2.56 5.66 -9.37
CA SER A 116 -1.86 6.85 -9.84
C SER A 116 -1.22 7.64 -8.70
N ALA A 117 -1.94 7.85 -7.59
CA ALA A 117 -1.43 8.59 -6.44
C ALA A 117 -0.22 7.89 -5.78
N ILE A 118 -0.28 6.56 -5.61
CA ILE A 118 0.83 5.80 -5.02
C ILE A 118 2.06 5.83 -5.93
N LEU A 119 1.87 5.65 -7.24
CA LEU A 119 2.97 5.73 -8.19
C LEU A 119 3.59 7.14 -8.21
N ALA A 120 2.76 8.19 -8.24
CA ALA A 120 3.22 9.58 -8.17
C ALA A 120 4.05 9.84 -6.90
N ALA A 121 3.57 9.38 -5.74
CA ALA A 121 4.28 9.54 -4.46
C ALA A 121 5.66 8.85 -4.44
N ILE A 122 5.79 7.69 -5.09
CA ILE A 122 7.05 6.93 -5.16
C ILE A 122 8.02 7.54 -6.17
N PHE A 123 7.52 7.91 -7.34
CA PHE A 123 8.35 8.28 -8.50
C PHE A 123 8.57 9.78 -8.66
N GLY A 124 7.77 10.62 -8.00
CA GLY A 124 7.86 12.08 -8.04
C GLY A 124 7.28 12.70 -9.31
N ASP A 125 6.31 12.03 -9.94
CA ASP A 125 5.66 12.47 -11.19
C ASP A 125 4.25 13.05 -10.93
#